data_AF-A0A949ASV2-F1
#
_entry.id   AF-A0A949ASV2-F1
#
_cell.length_a   1.000
_cell.length_b   1.000
_cell.length_c   1.000
_cell.angle_alpha   90.00
_cell.angle_beta   90.00
_cell.angle_gamma   90.00
#
_symmetry.space_group_name_H-M   'P 1'
#
loop_
_entity.id
_entity.type
_entity.pdbx_description
1 polymer ?
#
loop_
_entity_poly.entity_id
_entity_poly.type
_entity_poly.pdbx_seq_one_letter_code
_entity_poly.pdbx_strand_id
1 'polypeptide(L)'
;MKRSKAYNAAAETIDADQLYSPEAALGLMKAGASAKFDETVEVAMRLGVDPRKADQMVRGTVNLPNGTGKTARVLVFATGEKASEALAAGADEVGDDELIDKVAKGYLDFDAVVATPDLMGKVGRLGRVLGPRGLMPNPKTGTVTMDVTKAVTEIKGGKIEFRVDRHANLHFIIGKASFSEQQLAENYFAALDEVLRLKPSASKGRYLRKLTVSSTMGPGVPVDPTRTKPAE
;
A
#
# COMPACT_ATOMS: atom_id res chain seq x y z
N MET A 1 15.91 20.65 10.10
CA MET A 1 16.52 20.17 8.83
C MET A 1 16.39 21.27 7.79
N LYS A 2 17.45 21.55 7.02
CA LYS A 2 17.40 22.51 5.91
C LYS A 2 16.58 21.90 4.77
N ARG A 3 15.52 22.58 4.33
CA ARG A 3 14.64 22.14 3.23
C ARG A 3 14.94 22.94 1.95
N SER A 4 14.53 22.41 0.80
CA SER A 4 14.72 23.08 -0.49
C SER A 4 13.82 24.31 -0.60
N LYS A 5 14.18 25.27 -1.47
CA LYS A 5 13.35 26.45 -1.72
C LYS A 5 11.95 26.07 -2.24
N ALA A 6 11.88 25.04 -3.09
CA ALA A 6 10.62 24.53 -3.62
C ALA A 6 9.73 23.90 -2.53
N TYR A 7 10.33 23.14 -1.60
CA TYR A 7 9.60 22.60 -0.44
C TYR A 7 9.04 23.72 0.44
N ASN A 8 9.84 24.76 0.71
CA ASN A 8 9.39 25.87 1.54
C ASN A 8 8.25 26.65 0.87
N ALA A 9 8.33 26.91 -0.43
CA ALA A 9 7.26 27.56 -1.18
C ALA A 9 5.96 26.75 -1.14
N ALA A 10 6.04 25.42 -1.29
CA ALA A 10 4.86 24.55 -1.15
C ALA A 10 4.36 24.45 0.30
N ALA A 11 5.23 24.61 1.30
CA ALA A 11 4.82 24.62 2.70
C ALA A 11 4.13 25.93 3.09
N GLU A 12 4.51 27.06 2.48
CA GLU A 12 3.87 28.36 2.72
C GLU A 12 2.41 28.41 2.22
N THR A 13 2.06 27.61 1.21
CA THR A 13 0.67 27.51 0.72
C THR A 13 -0.20 26.59 1.58
N ILE A 14 0.39 25.85 2.52
CA ILE A 14 -0.31 24.91 3.39
C ILE A 14 -0.35 25.47 4.80
N ASP A 15 -1.52 25.91 5.22
CA ASP A 15 -1.78 26.16 6.64
C ASP A 15 -1.79 24.83 7.42
N ALA A 16 -0.86 24.68 8.36
CA ALA A 16 -0.73 23.48 9.18
C ALA A 16 -1.82 23.33 10.26
N ASP A 17 -2.46 24.44 10.63
CA ASP A 17 -3.54 24.47 11.63
C ASP A 17 -4.91 24.27 10.99
N GLN A 18 -5.02 24.44 9.66
CA GLN A 18 -6.24 24.19 8.90
C GLN A 18 -6.37 22.70 8.53
N LEU A 19 -7.60 22.17 8.65
CA LEU A 19 -7.96 20.86 8.14
C LEU A 19 -8.64 21.02 6.78
N TYR A 20 -8.04 20.45 5.74
CA TYR A 20 -8.57 20.52 4.37
C TYR A 20 -9.54 19.37 4.08
N SER A 21 -10.43 19.56 3.11
CA SER A 21 -11.16 18.42 2.53
C SER A 21 -10.19 17.49 1.80
N PRO A 22 -10.51 16.18 1.66
CA PRO A 22 -9.66 15.26 0.90
C PRO A 22 -9.33 15.77 -0.50
N GLU A 23 -10.32 16.30 -1.21
CA GLU A 23 -10.16 16.86 -2.57
C GLU A 23 -9.25 18.08 -2.59
N ALA A 24 -9.47 19.05 -1.68
CA ALA A 24 -8.63 20.24 -1.59
C ALA A 24 -7.18 19.88 -1.20
N ALA A 25 -7.02 18.89 -0.31
CA ALA A 25 -5.70 18.42 0.09
C ALA A 25 -4.95 17.75 -1.06
N LEU A 26 -5.64 16.98 -1.89
CA LEU A 26 -5.07 16.36 -3.09
C LEU A 26 -4.64 17.43 -4.12
N GLY A 27 -5.46 18.45 -4.34
CA GLY A 27 -5.11 19.57 -5.22
C GLY A 27 -3.88 20.34 -4.72
N LEU A 28 -3.83 20.68 -3.43
CA LEU A 28 -2.68 21.36 -2.82
C LEU A 28 -1.41 20.52 -2.86
N MET A 29 -1.52 19.22 -2.55
CA MET A 29 -0.39 18.30 -2.60
C MET A 29 0.15 18.18 -4.03
N LYS A 30 -0.73 18.07 -5.03
CA LYS A 30 -0.34 17.97 -6.43
C LYS A 30 0.33 19.27 -6.93
N ALA A 31 -0.16 20.43 -6.51
CA ALA A 31 0.49 21.71 -6.79
C ALA A 31 1.88 21.82 -6.15
N GLY A 32 2.09 21.19 -4.98
CA GLY A 32 3.37 21.11 -4.30
C GLY A 32 4.35 20.07 -4.84
N ALA A 33 3.91 19.19 -5.74
CA ALA A 33 4.72 18.11 -6.33
C ALA A 33 5.63 18.65 -7.44
N SER A 34 6.77 19.24 -7.05
CA SER A 34 7.68 19.94 -7.98
C SER A 34 8.93 19.12 -8.36
N ALA A 35 8.99 17.82 -8.06
CA ALA A 35 10.15 17.01 -8.38
C ALA A 35 10.25 16.73 -9.89
N LYS A 36 11.47 16.41 -10.35
CA LYS A 36 11.75 16.10 -11.77
C LYS A 36 11.22 14.73 -12.21
N PHE A 37 10.85 13.87 -11.27
CA PHE A 37 10.31 12.54 -11.51
C PHE A 37 8.87 12.46 -11.01
N ASP A 38 8.11 11.49 -11.50
CA ASP A 38 6.71 11.30 -11.10
C ASP A 38 6.62 10.77 -9.66
N GLU A 39 6.29 11.70 -8.76
CA GLU A 39 6.23 11.46 -7.33
C GLU A 39 5.12 10.48 -6.97
N THR A 40 5.36 9.67 -5.95
CA THR A 40 4.33 8.81 -5.37
C THR A 40 3.55 9.62 -4.34
N VAL A 41 2.23 9.53 -4.43
CA VAL A 41 1.30 10.13 -3.48
C VAL A 41 0.93 9.09 -2.43
N GLU A 42 1.18 9.44 -1.18
CA GLU A 42 0.95 8.57 -0.04
C GLU A 42 0.05 9.24 1.01
N VAL A 43 -0.58 8.39 1.80
CA VAL A 43 -1.49 8.80 2.87
C VAL A 43 -0.99 8.20 4.17
N ALA A 44 -0.82 9.06 5.17
CA ALA A 44 -0.52 8.69 6.54
C ALA A 44 -1.78 8.88 7.39
N MET A 45 -2.28 7.79 7.95
CA MET A 45 -3.44 7.79 8.84
C MET A 45 -3.00 7.37 10.24
N ARG A 46 -3.33 8.18 11.25
CA ARG A 46 -3.18 7.79 12.66
C ARG A 46 -4.49 7.22 13.17
N LEU A 47 -4.48 5.93 13.48
CA LEU A 47 -5.63 5.22 14.01
C LEU A 47 -5.70 5.30 15.54
N GLY A 48 -6.91 5.14 16.07
CA GLY A 48 -7.22 5.09 17.50
C GLY A 48 -7.18 3.68 18.08
N VAL A 49 -6.33 2.81 17.55
CA VAL A 49 -6.16 1.41 17.99
C VAL A 49 -4.91 1.25 18.86
N ASP A 50 -4.89 0.23 19.72
CA ASP A 50 -3.70 -0.18 20.46
C ASP A 50 -3.00 -1.34 19.74
N PRO A 51 -1.90 -1.10 19.00
CA PRO A 51 -1.23 -2.13 18.21
C PRO A 51 -0.53 -3.19 19.05
N ARG A 52 -0.43 -3.01 20.38
CA ARG A 52 0.09 -4.04 21.29
C ARG A 52 -0.91 -5.18 21.51
N LYS A 53 -2.19 -4.93 21.24
CA LYS A 53 -3.26 -5.91 21.41
C LYS A 53 -3.61 -6.56 20.08
N ALA A 54 -3.56 -7.89 20.04
CA ALA A 54 -3.78 -8.64 18.80
C ALA A 54 -5.19 -8.45 18.21
N ASP A 55 -6.20 -8.23 19.06
CA ASP A 55 -7.59 -7.95 18.68
C ASP A 55 -7.80 -6.56 18.07
N GLN A 56 -6.83 -5.66 18.21
CA GLN A 56 -6.89 -4.30 17.65
C GLN A 56 -5.89 -4.09 16.51
N MET A 57 -5.20 -5.13 16.09
CA MET A 57 -4.26 -5.07 14.97
C MET A 57 -5.05 -5.01 13.66
N VAL A 58 -5.02 -3.85 12.99
CA VAL A 58 -5.64 -3.66 11.69
C VAL A 58 -4.63 -4.03 10.60
N ARG A 59 -5.02 -4.99 9.77
CA ARG A 59 -4.30 -5.39 8.56
C ARG A 59 -5.33 -5.67 7.49
N GLY A 60 -5.11 -5.12 6.30
CA GLY A 60 -6.03 -5.24 5.20
C GLY A 60 -5.34 -5.18 3.86
N THR A 61 -6.11 -5.53 2.84
CA THR A 61 -5.74 -5.32 1.45
C THR A 61 -6.89 -4.61 0.77
N VAL A 62 -6.60 -3.59 -0.03
CA VAL A 62 -7.60 -2.92 -0.86
C VAL A 62 -7.13 -2.92 -2.30
N ASN A 63 -8.06 -3.14 -3.22
CA ASN A 63 -7.78 -2.98 -4.64
C ASN A 63 -8.12 -1.54 -5.04
N LEU A 64 -7.12 -0.80 -5.52
CA LEU A 64 -7.34 0.57 -5.96
C LEU A 64 -7.99 0.58 -7.35
N PRO A 65 -9.12 1.28 -7.57
CA PRO A 65 -9.82 1.28 -8.85
C PRO A 65 -8.96 1.80 -10.01
N ASN A 66 -8.08 2.78 -9.75
CA ASN A 66 -7.18 3.35 -10.75
C ASN A 66 -5.74 2.80 -10.66
N GLY A 67 -5.51 1.80 -9.80
CA GLY A 67 -4.18 1.24 -9.53
C GLY A 67 -3.23 2.21 -8.83
N THR A 68 -1.97 1.79 -8.66
CA THR A 68 -0.91 2.56 -7.97
C THR A 68 0.00 3.35 -8.91
N GLY A 69 -0.12 3.15 -10.23
CA GLY A 69 0.76 3.75 -11.24
C GLY A 69 2.16 3.14 -11.31
N LYS A 70 2.44 2.07 -10.54
CA LYS A 70 3.68 1.28 -10.64
C LYS A 70 3.36 -0.11 -11.19
N THR A 71 4.08 -0.54 -12.22
CA THR A 71 4.07 -1.94 -12.65
C THR A 71 4.80 -2.79 -11.61
N ALA A 72 4.03 -3.43 -10.73
CA ALA A 72 4.59 -4.33 -9.71
C ALA A 72 5.20 -5.56 -10.39
N ARG A 73 6.46 -5.85 -10.06
CA ARG A 73 7.11 -7.10 -10.46
C ARG A 73 6.66 -8.21 -9.52
N VAL A 74 5.91 -9.18 -10.05
CA VAL A 74 5.30 -10.26 -9.28
C VAL A 74 6.05 -11.56 -9.53
N LEU A 75 6.58 -12.12 -8.45
CA LEU A 75 7.24 -13.42 -8.44
C LEU A 75 6.28 -14.47 -7.86
N VAL A 76 6.17 -15.61 -8.53
CA VAL A 76 5.24 -16.67 -8.13
C VAL A 76 5.97 -17.97 -7.83
N PHE A 77 5.76 -18.50 -6.63
CA PHE A 77 6.16 -19.85 -6.26
C PHE A 77 5.01 -20.83 -6.53
N ALA A 78 5.09 -21.54 -7.64
CA ALA A 78 4.12 -22.54 -8.06
C ALA A 78 4.79 -23.65 -8.87
N THR A 79 4.21 -24.85 -8.84
CA THR A 79 4.63 -26.01 -9.65
C THR A 79 3.56 -26.42 -10.64
N GLY A 80 3.96 -27.14 -11.70
CA GLY A 80 3.04 -27.76 -12.65
C GLY A 80 2.11 -26.78 -13.37
N GLU A 81 0.83 -27.14 -13.49
CA GLU A 81 -0.20 -26.34 -14.19
C GLU A 81 -0.35 -24.92 -13.62
N LYS A 82 -0.18 -24.76 -12.30
CA LYS A 82 -0.27 -23.47 -11.62
C LYS A 82 0.85 -22.52 -12.00
N ALA A 83 2.01 -23.05 -12.39
CA ALA A 83 3.09 -22.23 -12.91
C ALA A 83 2.76 -21.67 -14.30
N SER A 84 2.18 -22.48 -15.17
CA SER A 84 1.72 -22.04 -16.50
C SER A 84 0.58 -21.02 -16.41
N GLU A 85 -0.39 -21.23 -15.52
CA GLU A 85 -1.47 -20.28 -15.24
C GLU A 85 -0.93 -18.92 -14.75
N ALA A 86 0.11 -18.93 -13.91
CA ALA A 86 0.72 -17.72 -13.39
C ALA A 86 1.47 -16.93 -14.48
N LEU A 87 2.22 -17.60 -15.34
CA LEU A 87 2.87 -16.98 -16.51
C LEU A 87 1.84 -16.37 -17.46
N ALA A 88 0.74 -17.09 -17.73
CA ALA A 88 -0.35 -16.60 -18.57
C ALA A 88 -1.08 -15.38 -17.96
N ALA A 89 -1.17 -15.33 -16.62
CA ALA A 89 -1.70 -14.17 -15.88
C ALA A 89 -0.75 -12.96 -15.88
N GLY A 90 0.45 -13.11 -16.44
CA GLY A 90 1.45 -12.06 -16.54
C GLY A 90 2.39 -11.99 -15.36
N ALA A 91 2.64 -13.07 -14.61
CA ALA A 91 3.73 -13.10 -13.63
C ALA A 91 5.09 -12.88 -14.31
N ASP A 92 6.00 -12.15 -13.65
CA ASP A 92 7.31 -11.79 -14.23
C ASP A 92 8.32 -12.93 -14.11
N GLU A 93 8.35 -13.61 -12.97
CA GLU A 93 9.11 -14.85 -12.76
C GLU A 93 8.24 -15.88 -12.05
N VAL A 94 8.31 -17.12 -12.51
CA VAL A 94 7.63 -18.27 -11.90
C VAL A 94 8.63 -19.39 -11.73
N GLY A 95 8.64 -20.04 -10.57
CA GLY A 95 9.55 -21.15 -10.32
C GLY A 95 9.31 -21.84 -8.98
N ASP A 96 10.04 -22.92 -8.78
CA ASP A 96 9.95 -23.80 -7.62
C ASP A 96 11.24 -23.73 -6.79
N ASP A 97 12.05 -24.78 -6.74
CA ASP A 97 13.24 -24.91 -5.91
C ASP A 97 14.40 -24.05 -6.42
N GLU A 98 14.58 -23.95 -7.74
CA GLU A 98 15.66 -23.15 -8.33
C GLU A 98 15.50 -21.66 -8.00
N LEU A 99 14.25 -21.18 -8.05
CA LEU A 99 13.92 -19.80 -7.75
C LEU A 99 14.04 -19.52 -6.25
N ILE A 100 13.65 -20.47 -5.39
CA ILE A 100 13.84 -20.39 -3.94
C ILE A 100 15.33 -20.25 -3.60
N ASP A 101 16.20 -21.03 -4.24
CA ASP A 101 17.65 -20.95 -4.03
C ASP A 101 18.24 -19.63 -4.54
N LYS A 102 17.75 -19.12 -5.67
CA LYS A 102 18.14 -17.81 -6.22
C LYS A 102 17.76 -16.67 -5.25
N VAL A 103 16.56 -16.71 -4.68
CA VAL A 103 16.11 -15.74 -3.66
C VAL A 103 16.89 -15.89 -2.36
N ALA A 104 17.21 -17.13 -1.94
CA ALA A 104 18.06 -17.39 -0.78
C ALA A 104 19.46 -16.78 -0.93
N LYS A 105 20.00 -16.78 -2.16
CA LYS A 105 21.29 -16.16 -2.52
C LYS A 105 21.25 -14.62 -2.62
N GLY A 106 20.08 -14.01 -2.42
CA GLY A 106 19.93 -12.55 -2.35
C GLY A 106 19.30 -11.90 -3.59
N TYR A 107 18.69 -12.68 -4.49
CA TYR A 107 17.88 -12.13 -5.57
C TYR A 107 16.59 -11.52 -5.00
N LEU A 108 16.42 -10.20 -5.16
CA LEU A 108 15.36 -9.42 -4.52
C LEU A 108 14.75 -8.36 -5.43
N ASP A 109 14.80 -8.60 -6.74
CA ASP A 109 14.40 -7.62 -7.75
C ASP A 109 12.91 -7.77 -8.12
N PHE A 110 12.06 -7.92 -7.10
CA PHE A 110 10.60 -8.07 -7.21
C PHE A 110 9.89 -7.29 -6.11
N ASP A 111 8.64 -6.92 -6.36
CA ASP A 111 7.83 -6.09 -5.46
C ASP A 111 6.79 -6.91 -4.68
N ALA A 112 6.34 -8.03 -5.22
CA ALA A 112 5.35 -8.90 -4.59
C ALA A 112 5.65 -10.37 -4.85
N VAL A 113 5.30 -11.22 -3.87
CA VAL A 113 5.46 -12.66 -3.95
C VAL A 113 4.10 -13.33 -3.73
N VAL A 114 3.72 -14.21 -4.64
CA VAL A 114 2.57 -15.11 -4.50
C VAL A 114 3.09 -16.52 -4.37
N ALA A 115 2.46 -17.33 -3.53
CA ALA A 115 2.84 -18.71 -3.37
C ALA A 115 1.63 -19.63 -3.29
N THR A 116 1.83 -20.86 -3.74
CA THR A 116 0.90 -21.96 -3.56
C THR A 116 1.12 -22.62 -2.19
N PRO A 117 0.06 -23.12 -1.50
CA PRO A 117 0.17 -23.68 -0.15
C PRO A 117 1.16 -24.84 0.01
N ASP A 118 1.36 -25.64 -1.04
CA ASP A 118 2.29 -26.77 -1.11
C ASP A 118 3.75 -26.35 -0.99
N LEU A 119 4.13 -25.18 -1.54
CA LEU A 119 5.50 -24.68 -1.48
C LEU A 119 5.81 -23.83 -0.25
N MET A 120 4.82 -23.54 0.60
CA MET A 120 5.00 -22.71 1.80
C MET A 120 6.00 -23.30 2.80
N GLY A 121 6.10 -24.64 2.90
CA GLY A 121 7.09 -25.29 3.77
C GLY A 121 8.54 -24.96 3.39
N LYS A 122 8.81 -24.75 2.10
CA LYS A 122 10.13 -24.38 1.59
C LYS A 122 10.34 -22.86 1.65
N VAL A 123 9.35 -22.08 1.19
CA VAL A 123 9.39 -20.61 1.23
C VAL A 123 9.48 -20.06 2.66
N GLY A 124 8.97 -20.77 3.66
CA GLY A 124 9.14 -20.41 5.07
C GLY A 124 10.61 -20.31 5.52
N ARG A 125 11.53 -21.06 4.88
CA ARG A 125 12.98 -20.97 5.14
C ARG A 125 13.57 -19.63 4.69
N LEU A 126 12.95 -18.98 3.70
CA LEU A 126 13.32 -17.65 3.22
C LEU A 126 12.86 -16.52 4.16
N GLY A 127 12.19 -16.84 5.29
CA GLY A 127 11.69 -15.85 6.24
C GLY A 127 12.76 -14.87 6.76
N ARG A 128 14.05 -15.28 6.81
CA ARG A 128 15.15 -14.37 7.17
C ARG A 128 15.40 -13.26 6.15
N VAL A 129 15.14 -13.54 4.87
CA VAL A 129 15.37 -12.61 3.75
C VAL A 129 14.08 -11.84 3.44
N LEU A 130 12.96 -12.54 3.29
CA LEU A 130 11.67 -11.96 2.91
C LEU A 130 10.92 -11.28 4.07
N GLY A 131 11.14 -11.74 5.31
CA GLY A 131 10.45 -11.25 6.50
C GLY A 131 10.71 -9.78 6.83
N PRO A 132 11.98 -9.33 6.97
CA PRO A 132 12.29 -7.93 7.28
C PRO A 132 11.79 -6.93 6.22
N ARG A 133 11.59 -7.39 4.98
CA ARG A 133 11.12 -6.57 3.87
C ARG A 133 9.61 -6.64 3.66
N GLY A 134 8.89 -7.45 4.43
CA GLY A 134 7.43 -7.61 4.30
C GLY A 134 6.98 -8.32 3.02
N LEU A 135 7.91 -8.93 2.26
CA LEU A 135 7.63 -9.65 1.01
C LEU A 135 7.18 -11.10 1.24
N MET A 136 7.05 -11.52 2.50
CA MET A 136 6.67 -12.88 2.85
C MET A 136 5.19 -13.12 2.53
N PRO A 137 4.85 -14.12 1.69
CA PRO A 137 3.47 -14.47 1.40
C PRO A 137 2.69 -14.81 2.66
N ASN A 138 1.43 -14.37 2.75
CA ASN A 138 0.58 -14.61 3.90
C ASN A 138 -0.84 -15.01 3.46
N PRO A 139 -1.42 -16.07 4.05
CA PRO A 139 -2.82 -16.43 3.79
C PRO A 139 -3.80 -15.29 4.10
N LYS A 140 -3.50 -14.46 5.12
CA LYS A 140 -4.37 -13.34 5.50
C LYS A 140 -4.44 -12.22 4.46
N THR A 141 -3.44 -12.11 3.59
CA THR A 141 -3.40 -11.10 2.53
C THR A 141 -3.83 -11.68 1.19
N GLY A 142 -4.20 -12.97 1.15
CA GLY A 142 -4.59 -13.67 -0.06
C GLY A 142 -3.44 -13.92 -1.03
N THR A 143 -2.18 -13.71 -0.61
CA THR A 143 -0.99 -14.03 -1.44
C THR A 143 -0.57 -15.49 -1.34
N VAL A 144 -1.25 -16.27 -0.50
CA VAL A 144 -1.18 -17.73 -0.46
C VAL A 144 -2.52 -18.29 -0.89
N THR A 145 -2.60 -18.79 -2.12
CA THR A 145 -3.87 -19.26 -2.72
C THR A 145 -3.62 -20.31 -3.80
N MET A 146 -4.63 -21.12 -4.07
CA MET A 146 -4.66 -22.03 -5.23
C MET A 146 -5.06 -21.27 -6.52
N ASP A 147 -5.72 -20.13 -6.40
CA ASP A 147 -6.14 -19.25 -7.50
C ASP A 147 -5.04 -18.24 -7.84
N VAL A 148 -3.95 -18.74 -8.40
CA VAL A 148 -2.74 -17.94 -8.66
C VAL A 148 -2.97 -16.85 -9.70
N THR A 149 -3.77 -17.13 -10.74
CA THR A 149 -4.15 -16.16 -11.76
C THR A 149 -4.81 -14.92 -11.15
N LYS A 150 -5.80 -15.11 -10.27
CA LYS A 150 -6.51 -14.00 -9.62
C LYS A 150 -5.57 -13.17 -8.76
N ALA A 151 -4.75 -13.82 -7.95
CA ALA A 151 -3.78 -13.13 -7.09
C ALA A 151 -2.80 -12.28 -7.91
N VAL A 152 -2.27 -12.81 -9.02
CA VAL A 152 -1.37 -12.06 -9.90
C VAL A 152 -2.08 -10.87 -10.54
N THR A 153 -3.29 -11.05 -11.08
CA THR A 153 -4.06 -9.96 -11.68
C THR A 153 -4.43 -8.87 -10.68
N GLU A 154 -4.81 -9.23 -9.45
CA GLU A 154 -5.13 -8.25 -8.41
C GLU A 154 -3.90 -7.45 -7.98
N ILE A 155 -2.75 -8.11 -7.80
CA ILE A 155 -1.51 -7.44 -7.42
C ILE A 155 -1.05 -6.49 -8.52
N LYS A 156 -1.11 -6.92 -9.80
CA LYS A 156 -0.80 -6.06 -10.94
C LYS A 156 -1.85 -4.95 -11.16
N GLY A 157 -3.09 -5.19 -10.75
CA GLY A 157 -4.17 -4.20 -10.74
C GLY A 157 -4.02 -3.09 -9.68
N GLY A 158 -2.99 -3.17 -8.83
CA GLY A 158 -2.72 -2.15 -7.82
C GLY A 158 -3.34 -2.47 -6.46
N LYS A 159 -3.50 -3.75 -6.12
CA LYS A 159 -3.78 -4.18 -4.75
C LYS A 159 -2.67 -3.70 -3.81
N ILE A 160 -3.05 -2.91 -2.81
CA ILE A 160 -2.16 -2.45 -1.76
C ILE A 160 -2.44 -3.23 -0.48
N GLU A 161 -1.37 -3.55 0.25
CA GLU A 161 -1.45 -4.07 1.61
C GLU A 161 -1.14 -2.94 2.58
N PHE A 162 -1.93 -2.83 3.64
CA PHE A 162 -1.62 -1.95 4.75
C PHE A 162 -1.65 -2.71 6.08
N ARG A 163 -0.74 -2.32 6.95
CA ARG A 163 -0.62 -2.82 8.32
C ARG A 163 -0.35 -1.65 9.25
N VAL A 164 -0.99 -1.69 10.41
CA VAL A 164 -0.71 -0.72 11.48
C VAL A 164 0.66 -0.97 12.10
N ASP A 165 1.43 0.10 12.27
CA ASP A 165 2.73 0.08 12.94
C ASP A 165 2.60 0.00 14.48
N ARG A 166 3.73 -0.01 15.18
CA ARG A 166 3.77 0.00 16.66
C ARG A 166 3.20 1.27 17.29
N HIS A 167 3.04 2.35 16.51
CA HIS A 167 2.58 3.67 16.94
C HIS A 167 1.14 3.98 16.52
N ALA A 168 0.42 2.98 16.00
CA ALA A 168 -0.93 3.11 15.47
C ALA A 168 -1.04 3.95 14.19
N ASN A 169 0.05 4.11 13.43
CA ASN A 169 0.04 4.72 12.11
C ASN A 169 -0.15 3.65 11.04
N LEU A 170 -0.85 4.05 10.00
CA LEU A 170 -1.14 3.27 8.81
C LEU A 170 -0.72 4.11 7.61
N HIS A 171 0.17 3.56 6.79
CA HIS A 171 0.73 4.21 5.62
C HIS A 171 0.39 3.40 4.38
N PHE A 172 -0.06 4.06 3.33
CA PHE A 172 -0.33 3.43 2.04
C PHE A 172 -0.22 4.44 0.91
N ILE A 173 -0.05 3.89 -0.30
CA ILE A 173 0.07 4.66 -1.54
C ILE A 173 -1.30 4.71 -2.20
N ILE A 174 -1.69 5.89 -2.70
CA ILE A 174 -2.94 6.08 -3.45
C ILE A 174 -2.72 6.32 -4.95
N GLY A 175 -1.48 6.55 -5.37
CA GLY A 175 -1.15 6.69 -6.79
C GLY A 175 0.09 7.52 -7.05
N LYS A 176 0.14 8.09 -8.25
CA LYS A 176 1.21 8.98 -8.73
C LYS A 176 0.72 10.40 -8.86
N ALA A 177 1.64 11.38 -8.78
CA ALA A 177 1.32 12.79 -8.97
C ALA A 177 0.80 13.08 -10.40
N SER A 178 1.18 12.23 -11.37
CA SER A 178 0.64 12.25 -12.74
C SER A 178 -0.85 11.93 -12.86
N PHE A 179 -1.47 11.29 -11.87
CA PHE A 179 -2.89 10.94 -11.91
C PHE A 179 -3.76 12.19 -11.82
N SER A 180 -4.97 12.12 -12.37
CA SER A 180 -5.96 13.20 -12.19
C SER A 180 -6.42 13.28 -10.71
N GLU A 181 -6.89 14.45 -10.29
CA GLU A 181 -7.38 14.64 -8.92
C GLU A 181 -8.57 13.72 -8.62
N GLN A 182 -9.44 13.47 -9.61
CA GLN A 182 -10.56 12.53 -9.51
C GLN A 182 -10.08 11.10 -9.26
N GLN A 183 -9.10 10.62 -10.03
CA GLN A 183 -8.55 9.27 -9.84
C GLN A 183 -7.89 9.09 -8.47
N LEU A 184 -7.19 10.12 -7.98
CA LEU A 184 -6.60 10.11 -6.65
C LEU A 184 -7.67 10.13 -5.55
N ALA A 185 -8.75 10.88 -5.73
CA ALA A 185 -9.86 10.93 -4.79
C ALA A 185 -10.59 9.57 -4.73
N GLU A 186 -10.88 8.95 -5.87
CA GLU A 186 -11.50 7.61 -5.93
C GLU A 186 -10.64 6.57 -5.23
N ASN A 187 -9.32 6.56 -5.48
CA ASN A 187 -8.38 5.66 -4.81
C ASN A 187 -8.33 5.92 -3.30
N TYR A 188 -8.35 7.20 -2.89
CA TYR A 188 -8.38 7.59 -1.50
C TYR A 188 -9.65 7.10 -0.79
N PHE A 189 -10.83 7.33 -1.37
CA PHE A 189 -12.10 6.91 -0.77
C PHE A 189 -12.25 5.39 -0.74
N ALA A 190 -11.80 4.68 -1.78
CA ALA A 190 -11.79 3.21 -1.78
C ALA A 190 -10.93 2.65 -0.63
N ALA A 191 -9.73 3.22 -0.41
CA ALA A 191 -8.87 2.83 0.70
C ALA A 191 -9.47 3.19 2.07
N LEU A 192 -10.09 4.38 2.18
CA LEU A 192 -10.73 4.85 3.40
C LEU A 192 -11.90 3.96 3.82
N ASP A 193 -12.77 3.58 2.89
CA ASP A 193 -13.91 2.70 3.13
C ASP A 193 -13.44 1.32 3.63
N GLU A 194 -12.38 0.78 3.03
CA GLU A 194 -11.83 -0.50 3.47
C GLU A 194 -11.22 -0.41 4.87
N VAL A 195 -10.53 0.69 5.20
CA VAL A 195 -10.00 0.94 6.55
C VAL A 195 -11.13 1.07 7.57
N LEU A 196 -12.23 1.74 7.22
CA LEU A 196 -13.41 1.86 8.07
C LEU A 196 -14.12 0.51 8.27
N ARG A 197 -14.18 -0.32 7.23
CA ARG A 197 -14.73 -1.69 7.29
C ARG A 197 -13.93 -2.60 8.22
N LEU A 198 -12.60 -2.44 8.23
CA LEU A 198 -11.68 -3.20 9.09
C LEU A 198 -11.58 -2.66 10.51
N LYS A 199 -12.45 -1.73 10.91
CA LYS A 199 -12.49 -1.20 12.28
C LYS A 199 -12.76 -2.33 13.28
N PRO A 200 -11.84 -2.60 14.22
CA PRO A 200 -12.07 -3.60 15.25
C PRO A 200 -13.17 -3.15 16.21
N SER A 201 -14.08 -4.07 16.59
CA SER A 201 -15.14 -3.80 17.58
C SER A 201 -14.59 -3.42 18.96
N ALA A 202 -13.36 -3.85 19.27
CA ALA A 202 -12.65 -3.52 20.50
C ALA A 202 -12.07 -2.09 20.52
N SER A 203 -12.05 -1.39 19.39
CA SER A 203 -11.57 0.00 19.31
C SER A 203 -12.56 0.95 20.00
N LYS A 204 -12.07 1.73 20.97
CA LYS A 204 -12.87 2.71 21.72
C LYS A 204 -12.51 4.13 21.30
N GLY A 205 -13.51 5.00 21.24
CA GLY A 205 -13.34 6.41 20.87
C GLY A 205 -13.18 6.64 19.36
N ARG A 206 -12.50 7.72 18.99
CA ARG A 206 -12.34 8.12 17.59
C ARG A 206 -11.34 7.20 16.88
N TYR A 207 -11.82 6.46 15.88
CA TYR A 207 -11.01 5.52 15.11
C TYR A 207 -9.99 6.22 14.20
N LEU A 208 -10.38 7.31 13.53
CA LEU A 208 -9.48 8.16 12.73
C LEU A 208 -9.06 9.38 13.54
N ARG A 209 -7.81 9.46 13.99
CA ARG A 209 -7.31 10.57 14.82
C ARG A 209 -6.71 11.70 13.99
N LYS A 210 -5.87 11.36 13.02
CA LYS A 210 -5.19 12.32 12.14
C LYS A 210 -5.04 11.70 10.77
N LEU A 211 -5.17 12.52 9.74
CA LEU A 211 -4.93 12.12 8.36
C LEU A 211 -4.07 13.18 7.69
N THR A 212 -3.06 12.73 6.96
CA THR A 212 -2.16 13.61 6.21
C THR A 212 -1.87 12.96 4.86
N VAL A 213 -1.97 13.75 3.80
CA VAL A 213 -1.61 13.35 2.44
C VAL A 213 -0.29 14.03 2.10
N SER A 214 0.65 13.30 1.51
CA SER A 214 1.93 13.85 1.09
C SER A 214 2.38 13.25 -0.23
N SER A 215 3.15 14.02 -0.99
CA SER A 215 3.97 13.46 -2.06
C SER A 215 5.34 13.05 -1.51
N THR A 216 6.10 12.29 -2.30
CA THR A 216 7.42 11.77 -1.89
C THR A 216 8.40 12.86 -1.44
N MET A 217 8.43 14.03 -2.11
CA MET A 217 9.31 15.15 -1.73
C MET A 217 8.54 16.36 -1.22
N GLY A 218 7.21 16.33 -1.21
CA GLY A 218 6.35 17.43 -0.82
C GLY A 218 6.08 17.49 0.70
N PRO A 219 5.63 18.65 1.19
CA PRO A 219 5.08 18.76 2.54
C PRO A 219 3.79 17.94 2.70
N GLY A 220 3.49 17.56 3.95
CA GLY A 220 2.24 16.88 4.28
C GLY A 220 1.08 17.85 4.48
N VAL A 221 -0.02 17.63 3.78
CA VAL A 221 -1.26 18.41 3.89
C VAL A 221 -2.20 17.74 4.90
N PRO A 222 -2.59 18.42 6.00
CA PRO A 222 -3.56 17.88 6.95
C PRO A 222 -4.95 17.73 6.33
N VAL A 223 -5.58 16.57 6.50
CA VAL A 223 -6.94 16.31 6.02
C VAL A 223 -7.88 16.15 7.20
N ASP A 224 -9.10 16.67 7.05
CA ASP A 224 -10.16 16.49 8.02
C ASP A 224 -10.57 15.00 8.13
N PRO A 225 -10.33 14.33 9.29
CA PRO A 225 -10.66 12.93 9.46
C PRO A 225 -12.16 12.69 9.72
N THR A 226 -13.01 13.74 9.77
CA THR A 226 -14.47 13.59 9.86
C THR A 226 -15.12 13.39 8.49
N ARG A 227 -14.47 13.84 7.40
CA ARG A 227 -15.00 13.75 6.04
C ARG A 227 -14.67 12.40 5.43
N THR A 228 -15.57 11.46 5.62
CA THR A 228 -15.40 10.08 5.13
C THR A 228 -16.15 9.77 3.84
N LYS A 229 -16.82 10.76 3.24
CA LYS A 229 -17.54 10.63 1.96
C LYS A 229 -17.04 11.68 0.97
N PRO A 230 -17.07 11.39 -0.35
CA PRO A 230 -16.85 12.41 -1.38
C PRO A 230 -17.84 13.56 -1.22
N ALA A 231 -17.43 14.78 -1.60
CA ALA A 231 -18.37 15.86 -1.72
C ALA A 231 -19.34 15.55 -2.87
N GLU A 232 -20.66 15.67 -2.62
CA GLU A 232 -21.68 15.65 -3.68
C GLU A 232 -21.57 16.88 -4.58
#